data_AF-A0A5K1AN44-F1
#
_entry.id   AF-A0A5K1AN44-F1
#
_cell.length_a   1.000
_cell.length_b   1.000
_cell.length_c   1.000
_cell.angle_alpha   90.00
_cell.angle_beta   90.00
_cell.angle_gamma   90.00
#
_symmetry.space_group_name_H-M   'P 1'
#
loop_
_entity.id
_entity.type
_entity.pdbx_description
1 polymer ?
#
loop_
_entity_poly.entity_id
_entity_poly.type
_entity_poly.pdbx_seq_one_letter_code
_entity_poly.pdbx_strand_id
1 'polypeptide(L)' 'VDWLTEKMRSNNFTVSSMHGDMPQKERDAIMSEFRSGTTRVLITTDVWARGLD' A
#
# COMPACT_ATOMS: atom_id res chain seq x y z
N VAL A 1 -1.17 -5.68 -8.99
CA VAL A 1 -0.95 -5.55 -7.52
C VAL A 1 -1.93 -6.45 -6.76
N ASP A 2 -3.17 -6.52 -7.24
CA ASP A 2 -4.31 -7.06 -6.49
C ASP A 2 -4.20 -8.53 -6.10
N TRP A 3 -3.73 -9.41 -7.00
CA TRP A 3 -3.59 -10.84 -6.70
C TRP A 3 -2.63 -11.11 -5.51
N LEU A 4 -1.58 -10.28 -5.36
CA LEU A 4 -0.63 -10.41 -4.27
C LEU A 4 -1.20 -9.82 -2.97
N THR A 5 -1.92 -8.70 -3.08
CA THR A 5 -2.64 -8.09 -1.96
C THR A 5 -3.67 -9.05 -1.38
N GLU A 6 -4.48 -9.69 -2.22
CA GLU A 6 -5.48 -10.67 -1.81
C GLU A 6 -4.84 -11.89 -1.15
N LYS A 7 -3.77 -12.43 -1.75
CA LYS A 7 -3.03 -13.55 -1.16
C LYS A 7 -2.42 -13.20 0.20
N MET A 8 -1.90 -11.99 0.38
CA MET A 8 -1.36 -11.58 1.67
C MET A 8 -2.46 -11.37 2.72
N ARG A 9 -3.59 -10.76 2.32
CA ARG A 9 -4.77 -10.62 3.18
C ARG A 9 -5.34 -11.97 3.60
N SER A 10 -5.39 -12.95 2.69
CA SER A 10 -5.84 -14.31 3.01
C SER A 10 -4.89 -15.03 3.97
N ASN A 11 -3.61 -14.67 3.98
CA ASN A 11 -2.62 -15.15 4.94
C ASN A 11 -2.58 -14.31 6.24
N ASN A 12 -3.65 -13.53 6.51
CA ASN A 12 -3.82 -12.76 7.74
C ASN A 12 -2.81 -11.62 7.92
N PHE A 13 -2.23 -11.11 6.82
CA PHE A 13 -1.38 -9.92 6.84
C PHE A 13 -2.19 -8.65 6.58
N THR A 14 -1.91 -7.60 7.35
CA THR A 14 -2.48 -6.27 7.12
C THR A 14 -1.71 -5.57 5.99
N VAL A 15 -2.30 -5.55 4.80
CA VAL A 15 -1.66 -5.08 3.56
C VAL A 15 -2.44 -3.95 2.92
N SER A 16 -1.72 -2.87 2.60
CA SER A 16 -2.19 -1.77 1.76
C SER A 16 -1.56 -1.86 0.37
N SER A 17 -2.31 -1.47 -0.65
CA SER A 17 -1.85 -1.47 -2.05
C SER A 17 -2.06 -0.11 -2.68
N MET A 18 -1.08 0.36 -3.47
CA MET A 18 -1.12 1.64 -4.15
C MET A 18 -0.74 1.51 -5.61
N HIS A 19 -1.56 2.03 -6.53
CA HIS A 19 -1.26 2.09 -7.96
C HIS A 19 -1.18 3.54 -8.48
N GLY A 20 -0.54 3.73 -9.63
CA GLY A 20 -0.31 5.05 -10.23
C GLY A 20 -1.59 5.81 -10.58
N ASP A 21 -2.67 5.09 -10.87
CA ASP A 21 -3.97 5.67 -11.22
C ASP A 21 -4.82 6.09 -10.01
N MET A 22 -4.35 5.87 -8.77
CA MET A 22 -5.06 6.32 -7.58
C MET A 22 -5.02 7.86 -7.45
N PRO A 23 -6.10 8.52 -7.01
CA PRO A 23 -6.07 9.93 -6.63
C PRO A 23 -5.05 10.19 -5.51
N GLN A 24 -4.41 11.36 -5.54
CA GLN A 24 -3.39 11.73 -4.53
C GLN A 24 -3.92 11.64 -3.09
N LYS A 25 -5.19 12.05 -2.87
CA LYS A 25 -5.84 11.96 -1.55
C LYS A 25 -5.90 10.53 -1.01
N GLU A 26 -6.17 9.56 -1.87
CA GLU A 26 -6.22 8.14 -1.49
C GLU A 26 -4.82 7.62 -1.19
N ARG A 27 -3.82 8.06 -1.96
CA ARG A 27 -2.41 7.76 -1.71
C ARG A 27 -1.95 8.28 -0.34
N ASP A 28 -2.28 9.52 0.00
CA ASP A 28 -1.89 10.14 1.27
C ASP A 28 -2.53 9.41 2.46
N ALA A 29 -3.78 8.98 2.32
CA ALA A 29 -4.47 8.18 3.34
C ALA A 29 -3.78 6.83 3.58
N ILE A 30 -3.46 6.10 2.49
CA ILE A 30 -2.75 4.82 2.56
C ILE A 30 -1.35 5.00 3.18
N MET A 31 -0.63 6.05 2.82
CA MET A 31 0.67 6.38 3.41
C MET A 31 0.58 6.74 4.89
N SER A 32 -0.48 7.44 5.29
CA SER A 32 -0.74 7.74 6.70
C SER A 32 -0.99 6.48 7.51
N GLU A 33 -1.80 5.54 7.01
CA GLU A 33 -2.05 4.24 7.66
C GLU A 33 -0.80 3.37 7.76
N PHE A 34 0.04 3.41 6.72
CA PHE A 34 1.30 2.67 6.72
C PHE A 34 2.28 3.28 7.74
N ARG A 35 2.42 4.60 7.78
CA ARG A 35 3.28 5.32 8.74
C ARG A 35 2.77 5.22 10.19
N SER A 36 1.46 5.11 10.41
CA SER A 36 0.91 4.85 11.75
C SER A 36 1.11 3.41 12.23
N GLY A 37 1.62 2.52 11.38
CA GLY A 37 1.80 1.09 11.69
C GLY A 37 0.50 0.28 11.66
N THR A 38 -0.59 0.87 11.17
CA THR A 38 -1.88 0.19 11.02
C THR A 38 -1.79 -0.89 9.97
N THR A 39 -1.06 -0.64 8.88
CA THR A 39 -0.68 -1.65 7.89
C THR A 39 0.81 -1.93 7.94
N ARG A 40 1.16 -3.22 7.82
CA ARG A 40 2.55 -3.69 7.96
C ARG A 40 3.24 -3.91 6.62
N VAL A 41 2.47 -4.02 5.55
CA VAL A 41 2.97 -4.30 4.20
C VAL A 41 2.33 -3.31 3.23
N LEU A 42 3.16 -2.61 2.46
CA LEU A 42 2.75 -1.73 1.37
C LEU A 42 3.21 -2.31 0.04
N ILE A 43 2.28 -2.52 -0.90
CA ILE A 43 2.58 -3.03 -2.26
C ILE A 43 2.31 -1.92 -3.27
N THR A 44 3.28 -1.54 -4.09
CA THR A 44 3.15 -0.48 -5.10
C THR A 44 3.78 -0.85 -6.44
N THR A 45 3.26 -0.35 -7.57
CA THR A 45 3.67 -0.82 -8.91
C THR A 45 4.73 -0.02 -9.67
N ASP A 46 4.98 1.27 -9.46
CA ASP A 46 5.88 1.97 -10.44
C ASP A 46 6.78 3.10 -9.92
N VAL A 47 6.28 4.05 -9.12
CA VAL A 47 7.02 5.32 -8.92
C VAL A 47 7.44 5.59 -7.47
N TRP A 48 6.85 4.91 -6.49
CA TRP A 48 6.92 5.35 -5.10
C TRP A 48 7.95 4.65 -4.22
N ALA A 49 8.56 3.55 -4.69
CA ALA A 49 9.65 2.88 -3.95
C ALA A 49 10.87 3.80 -3.72
N ARG A 50 11.04 4.86 -4.53
CA ARG A 50 12.12 5.85 -4.40
C ARG A 50 11.82 7.01 -3.46
N GLY A 51 10.57 7.16 -3.01
CA GLY A 51 10.11 8.31 -2.19
C GLY A 51 9.65 7.93 -0.79
N LEU A 52 9.95 6.70 -0.34
CA LEU A 52 9.78 6.28 1.05
C LEU A 52 10.93 6.87 1.89
N ASP A 53 10.92 8.18 2.06
CA ASP A 53 11.59 8.90 3.14
C ASP A 53 10.50 9.47 4.08
#